data_AF-A0A8T7EVN0-F1
#
_entry.id   AF-A0A8T7EVN0-F1
#
_cell.length_a   1.000
_cell.length_b   1.000
_cell.length_c   1.000
_cell.angle_alpha   90.00
_cell.angle_beta   90.00
_cell.angle_gamma   90.00
#
_symmetry.space_group_name_H-M   'P 1'
#
loop_
_entity.id
_entity.type
_entity.pdbx_description
1 polymer ?
#
loop_
_entity_poly.entity_id
_entity_poly.type
_entity_poly.pdbx_seq_one_letter_code
_entity_poly.pdbx_strand_id
1 'polypeptide(L)'
;MVDFIRALRAAGVRISLAESQDAMKGADVMGVTALDPFKAAMRTTLVKERRDHYLFDYFFPLFFSSNVPPMQNIPENLSQQEQQMLQQALQSLAGQMQALKDLMRQLLEGKPFDSDQLGEMGEKAGLNDAQDMRQRSWFERRMRNQAQAQPTARDDRPGSSTRSKRWACRRSAPSSCAI
;
A
#
# COMPACT_ATOMS: atom_id res chain seq x y z
N MET A 1 13.62 14.38 -9.08
CA MET A 1 14.02 15.40 -8.08
C MET A 1 13.20 16.68 -8.18
N VAL A 2 13.12 17.33 -9.35
CA VAL A 2 12.37 18.60 -9.52
C VAL A 2 10.92 18.48 -9.08
N ASP A 3 10.22 17.40 -9.44
CA ASP A 3 8.81 17.20 -9.05
C ASP A 3 8.61 17.00 -7.54
N PHE A 4 9.60 16.42 -6.84
CA PHE A 4 9.56 16.30 -5.38
C PHE A 4 9.64 17.68 -4.71
N ILE A 5 10.54 18.55 -5.18
CA ILE A 5 10.65 19.93 -4.68
C ILE A 5 9.35 20.72 -4.97
N ARG A 6 8.76 20.52 -6.16
CA ARG A 6 7.48 21.15 -6.53
C ARG A 6 6.35 20.69 -5.60
N ALA A 7 6.26 19.40 -5.30
CA ALA A 7 5.26 18.86 -4.39
C ALA A 7 5.39 19.42 -2.97
N LEU A 8 6.62 19.49 -2.43
CA LEU A 8 6.87 20.08 -1.12
C LEU A 8 6.50 21.57 -1.05
N ARG A 9 6.86 22.36 -2.08
CA ARG A 9 6.46 23.77 -2.17
C ARG A 9 4.93 23.92 -2.26
N ALA A 10 4.27 23.08 -3.05
CA ALA A 10 2.81 23.07 -3.16
C ALA A 10 2.13 22.70 -1.84
N ALA A 11 2.75 21.84 -1.04
CA ALA A 11 2.31 21.48 0.30
C ALA A 11 2.61 22.55 1.38
N GLY A 12 3.27 23.65 1.01
CA GLY A 12 3.56 24.78 1.90
C GLY A 12 4.96 24.78 2.52
N VAL A 13 5.84 23.84 2.17
CA VAL A 13 7.23 23.85 2.63
C VAL A 13 7.98 24.99 1.94
N ARG A 14 8.61 25.85 2.74
CA ARG A 14 9.40 26.97 2.23
C ARG A 14 10.77 26.49 1.77
N ILE A 15 10.91 26.32 0.46
CA ILE A 15 12.18 25.87 -0.17
C ILE A 15 12.74 27.00 -1.03
N SER A 16 13.96 27.46 -0.74
CA SER A 16 14.69 28.46 -1.53
C SER A 16 15.37 27.87 -2.76
N LEU A 17 15.86 28.74 -3.66
CA LEU A 17 16.61 28.31 -4.84
C LEU A 17 17.94 27.63 -4.47
N ALA A 18 18.65 28.18 -3.47
CA ALA A 18 19.91 27.62 -2.97
C ALA A 18 19.72 26.21 -2.41
N GLU A 19 18.68 26.00 -1.59
CA GLU A 19 18.33 24.67 -1.07
C GLU A 19 18.00 23.68 -2.19
N SER A 20 17.30 24.14 -3.23
CA SER A 20 17.01 23.30 -4.40
C SER A 20 18.30 22.88 -5.10
N GLN A 21 19.25 23.80 -5.26
CA GLN A 21 20.54 23.53 -5.89
C GLN A 21 21.41 22.59 -5.05
N ASP A 22 21.44 22.78 -3.73
CA ASP A 22 22.16 21.94 -2.78
C ASP A 22 21.58 20.53 -2.73
N ALA A 23 20.26 20.39 -2.79
CA ALA A 23 19.59 19.09 -2.89
C ALA A 23 19.92 18.36 -4.20
N MET A 24 19.99 19.06 -5.34
CA MET A 24 20.40 18.43 -6.60
C MET A 24 21.85 17.95 -6.55
N LYS A 25 22.79 18.79 -6.08
CA LYS A 25 24.19 18.40 -5.89
C LYS A 25 24.34 17.22 -4.90
N GLY A 26 23.60 17.26 -3.80
CA GLY A 26 23.61 16.18 -2.80
C GLY A 26 23.07 14.87 -3.36
N ALA A 27 22.09 14.93 -4.26
CA ALA A 27 21.56 13.74 -4.94
C ALA A 27 22.57 13.13 -5.93
N ASP A 28 23.32 13.97 -6.65
CA ASP A 28 24.38 13.50 -7.57
C ASP A 28 25.52 12.79 -6.81
N VAL A 29 25.85 13.26 -5.60
CA VAL A 29 26.95 12.71 -4.79
C VAL A 29 26.54 11.43 -4.04
N MET A 30 25.35 11.40 -3.44
CA MET A 30 24.96 10.28 -2.57
C MET A 30 24.51 9.03 -3.33
N GLY A 31 23.97 9.19 -4.54
CA GLY A 31 23.28 8.10 -5.25
C GLY A 31 22.01 7.64 -4.51
N VAL A 32 21.06 7.03 -5.24
CA VAL A 32 19.79 6.55 -4.67
C VAL A 32 19.91 5.14 -4.08
N THR A 33 21.09 4.52 -4.16
CA THR A 33 21.35 3.12 -3.78
C THR A 33 21.15 2.85 -2.28
N ALA A 34 21.39 3.85 -1.44
CA ALA A 34 21.15 3.79 0.01
C ALA A 34 20.07 4.82 0.39
N LEU A 35 18.82 4.35 0.49
CA LEU A 35 17.65 5.21 0.66
C LEU A 35 17.69 6.02 1.97
N ASP A 36 18.21 5.44 3.06
CA ASP A 36 18.25 6.10 4.36
C ASP A 36 19.25 7.28 4.43
N PRO A 37 20.52 7.11 4.02
CA PRO A 37 21.45 8.25 3.86
C PRO A 37 20.93 9.31 2.89
N PHE A 38 20.33 8.89 1.78
CA PHE A 38 19.74 9.78 0.80
C PHE A 38 18.58 10.59 1.42
N LYS A 39 17.70 9.93 2.18
CA LYS A 39 16.61 10.59 2.92
C LYS A 39 17.13 11.61 3.91
N ALA A 40 18.14 11.25 4.71
CA ALA A 40 18.73 12.14 5.70
C ALA A 40 19.39 13.37 5.04
N ALA A 41 20.11 13.18 3.93
CA ALA A 41 20.71 14.26 3.17
C ALA A 41 19.64 15.21 2.60
N MET A 42 18.62 14.67 1.94
CA MET A 42 17.53 15.46 1.35
C MET A 42 16.72 16.21 2.42
N ARG A 43 16.49 15.60 3.58
CA ARG A 43 15.83 16.26 4.71
C ARG A 43 16.63 17.47 5.19
N THR A 44 17.95 17.31 5.30
CA THR A 44 18.84 18.35 5.81
C THR A 44 18.99 19.51 4.82
N THR A 45 18.97 19.24 3.51
CA THR A 45 19.10 20.28 2.48
C THR A 45 17.79 21.01 2.18
N LEU A 46 16.65 20.32 2.24
CA LEU A 46 15.35 20.88 1.80
C LEU A 46 14.49 21.42 2.94
N VAL A 47 14.69 20.99 4.19
CA VAL A 47 13.78 21.29 5.30
C VAL A 47 14.51 22.02 6.41
N LYS A 48 14.29 23.33 6.51
CA LYS A 48 14.89 24.18 7.55
C LYS A 48 14.12 24.17 8.87
N GLU A 49 12.79 24.06 8.79
CA GLU A 49 11.92 24.21 9.95
C GLU A 49 11.42 22.86 10.45
N ARG A 50 11.52 22.63 11.76
CA ARG A 50 11.04 21.37 12.38
C ARG A 50 9.56 21.11 12.11
N ARG A 51 8.75 22.14 11.89
CA ARG A 51 7.34 21.97 11.55
C ARG A 51 7.14 21.33 10.18
N ASP A 52 8.07 21.45 9.24
CA ASP A 52 7.90 20.94 7.87
C ASP A 52 8.42 19.49 7.71
N HIS A 53 9.00 18.95 8.78
CA HIS A 53 9.55 17.61 8.84
C HIS A 53 8.50 16.52 8.53
N TYR A 54 7.26 16.69 9.00
CA TYR A 54 6.20 15.71 8.76
C TYR A 54 5.77 15.68 7.29
N LEU A 55 5.73 16.85 6.61
CA LEU A 55 5.43 16.94 5.18
C LEU A 55 6.51 16.23 4.37
N PHE A 56 7.77 16.48 4.70
CA PHE A 56 8.88 15.77 4.07
C PHE A 56 8.77 14.25 4.26
N ASP A 57 8.55 13.78 5.49
CA ASP A 57 8.43 12.35 5.78
C ASP A 57 7.24 11.70 5.07
N TYR A 58 6.16 12.46 4.82
CA TYR A 58 4.99 12.00 4.06
C TYR A 58 5.28 11.91 2.56
N PHE A 59 5.86 12.95 1.95
CA PHE A 59 6.08 12.99 0.50
C PHE A 59 7.27 12.16 0.07
N PHE A 60 8.34 12.07 0.86
CA PHE A 60 9.57 11.37 0.49
C PHE A 60 9.34 9.93 -0.02
N PRO A 61 8.62 9.04 0.71
CA PRO A 61 8.38 7.69 0.22
C PRO A 61 7.57 7.67 -1.08
N LEU A 62 6.66 8.61 -1.32
CA LEU A 62 5.86 8.65 -2.55
C LEU A 62 6.70 8.88 -3.81
N PHE A 63 7.86 9.54 -3.68
CA PHE A 63 8.75 9.84 -4.79
C PHE A 63 9.94 8.88 -4.91
N PHE A 64 10.39 8.31 -3.78
CA PHE A 64 11.66 7.57 -3.72
C PHE A 64 11.55 6.16 -3.16
N SER A 65 10.47 5.80 -2.46
CA SER A 65 10.20 4.38 -2.24
C SER A 65 9.83 3.80 -3.59
N SER A 66 10.73 2.99 -4.14
CA SER A 66 10.51 2.29 -5.40
C SER A 66 9.12 1.67 -5.34
N ASN A 67 8.26 1.95 -6.32
CA ASN A 67 7.01 1.24 -6.56
C ASN A 67 7.25 -0.23 -6.98
N VAL A 68 8.36 -0.80 -6.52
CA VAL A 68 8.70 -2.19 -6.60
C VAL A 68 8.17 -2.77 -5.29
N PRO A 69 6.97 -3.37 -5.26
CA PRO A 69 6.60 -4.23 -4.15
C PRO A 69 7.80 -5.15 -3.90
N PRO A 70 8.23 -5.37 -2.64
CA PRO A 70 9.44 -6.12 -2.35
C PRO A 70 9.46 -7.42 -3.16
N MET A 71 10.24 -7.44 -4.25
CA MET A 71 10.35 -8.58 -5.16
C MET A 71 11.07 -9.76 -4.51
N GLN A 72 11.36 -9.68 -3.21
CA GLN A 72 11.90 -10.78 -2.42
C GLN A 72 10.91 -11.96 -2.27
N ASN A 73 9.66 -11.87 -2.73
CA ASN A 73 8.69 -12.99 -2.63
C ASN A 73 7.68 -13.03 -3.78
N ILE A 74 8.08 -12.75 -5.03
CA ILE A 74 7.13 -12.90 -6.16
C ILE A 74 7.46 -14.10 -7.04
N PRO A 75 8.69 -14.40 -7.49
CA PRO A 75 8.87 -15.53 -8.42
C PRO A 75 8.75 -16.91 -7.76
N GLU A 76 9.07 -17.03 -6.47
CA GLU A 76 9.35 -18.32 -5.83
C GLU A 76 8.13 -18.98 -5.16
N ASN A 77 7.00 -18.28 -5.07
CA ASN A 77 5.76 -18.81 -4.47
C ASN A 77 4.49 -18.60 -5.32
N LEU A 78 4.62 -18.28 -6.61
CA LEU A 78 3.43 -18.20 -7.48
C LEU A 78 2.94 -19.61 -7.77
N SER A 79 1.68 -19.87 -7.39
CA SER A 79 0.97 -21.04 -7.88
C SER A 79 0.91 -21.00 -9.42
N GLN A 80 0.79 -22.17 -10.08
CA GLN A 80 0.74 -22.23 -11.55
C GLN A 80 -0.35 -21.32 -12.15
N GLN A 81 -1.44 -21.10 -11.40
CA GLN A 81 -2.54 -20.20 -11.81
C GLN A 81 -2.12 -18.72 -11.80
N GLU A 82 -1.32 -18.29 -10.83
CA GLU A 82 -0.85 -16.90 -10.74
C GLU A 82 0.23 -16.61 -11.79
N GLN A 83 1.06 -17.60 -12.14
CA GLN A 83 2.01 -17.48 -13.24
C GLN A 83 1.31 -17.28 -14.59
N GLN A 84 0.18 -17.97 -14.81
CA GLN A 84 -0.63 -17.79 -16.01
C GLN A 84 -1.26 -16.40 -16.07
N MET A 85 -1.79 -15.90 -14.94
CA MET A 85 -2.34 -14.54 -14.87
C MET A 85 -1.26 -13.47 -15.12
N LEU A 86 -0.05 -13.64 -14.57
CA LEU A 86 1.06 -12.73 -14.83
C LEU A 86 1.47 -12.73 -16.30
N GLN A 87 1.54 -13.90 -16.93
CA GLN A 87 1.82 -14.02 -18.37
C GLN A 87 0.74 -13.33 -19.22
N GLN A 88 -0.53 -13.51 -18.87
CA GLN A 88 -1.64 -12.82 -19.55
C GLN A 88 -1.56 -11.30 -19.39
N ALA A 89 -1.24 -10.81 -18.19
CA ALA A 89 -1.07 -9.38 -17.93
C ALA A 89 0.14 -8.78 -18.69
N LEU A 90 1.24 -9.53 -18.82
CA LEU A 90 2.39 -9.11 -19.61
C LEU A 90 2.07 -9.08 -21.11
N GLN A 91 1.32 -10.07 -21.60
CA GLN A 91 0.88 -10.13 -23.01
C GLN A 91 -0.09 -9.01 -23.35
N SER A 92 -1.04 -8.67 -22.46
CA SER A 92 -1.96 -7.55 -22.69
C SER A 92 -1.24 -6.20 -22.70
N LEU A 93 -0.27 -6.00 -21.80
CA LEU A 93 0.57 -4.80 -21.78
C LEU A 93 1.40 -4.66 -23.07
N ALA A 94 1.98 -5.76 -23.56
CA ALA A 94 2.72 -5.78 -24.81
C ALA A 94 1.82 -5.43 -26.01
N GLY A 95 0.58 -5.94 -26.03
CA GLY A 95 -0.42 -5.60 -27.04
C GLY A 95 -0.79 -4.12 -27.05
N GLN A 96 -0.99 -3.52 -25.87
CA GLN A 96 -1.29 -2.08 -25.73
C GLN A 96 -0.14 -1.20 -26.26
N MET A 97 1.11 -1.57 -25.97
CA MET A 97 2.29 -0.86 -26.49
C MET A 97 2.38 -0.92 -28.01
N GLN A 98 2.00 -2.05 -28.61
CA GLN A 98 1.99 -2.19 -30.07
C GLN A 98 0.89 -1.35 -30.71
N ALA A 99 -0.33 -1.38 -30.15
CA ALA A 99 -1.44 -0.54 -30.61
C ALA A 99 -1.10 0.97 -30.52
N LEU A 100 -0.43 1.40 -29.44
CA LEU A 100 0.02 2.79 -29.29
C LEU A 100 1.03 3.20 -30.37
N LYS A 101 1.97 2.32 -30.73
CA LYS A 101 2.95 2.58 -31.80
C LYS A 101 2.27 2.75 -33.15
N ASP A 102 1.30 1.90 -33.45
CA ASP A 102 0.56 1.94 -34.72
C ASP A 102 -0.28 3.22 -34.81
N LEU A 103 -0.92 3.62 -33.70
CA LEU A 103 -1.63 4.90 -33.59
C LEU A 103 -0.70 6.09 -33.85
N MET A 104 0.49 6.11 -33.21
CA MET A 104 1.47 7.19 -33.43
C MET A 104 1.93 7.24 -34.89
N ARG A 105 2.18 6.09 -35.53
CA ARG A 105 2.54 6.03 -36.96
C ARG A 105 1.43 6.59 -37.83
N GLN A 106 0.17 6.23 -37.58
CA GLN A 106 -0.97 6.75 -38.36
C GLN A 106 -1.13 8.27 -38.23
N LEU A 107 -0.91 8.83 -37.03
CA LEU A 107 -0.93 10.29 -36.81
C LEU A 107 0.23 11.00 -37.51
N LEU A 108 1.44 10.41 -37.49
CA LEU A 108 2.62 10.91 -38.21
C LEU A 108 2.44 10.84 -39.73
N GLU A 109 1.73 9.83 -40.22
CA GLU A 109 1.43 9.62 -41.65
C GLU A 109 0.17 10.35 -42.14
N GLY A 110 -0.60 10.95 -41.23
CA GLY A 110 -1.82 11.70 -41.56
C GLY A 110 -2.96 10.83 -42.13
N LYS A 111 -3.00 9.54 -41.82
CA LYS A 111 -4.02 8.61 -42.34
C LYS A 111 -5.32 8.70 -41.51
N PRO A 112 -6.50 8.72 -42.14
CA PRO A 112 -7.77 8.63 -41.42
C PRO A 112 -7.94 7.25 -40.78
N PHE A 113 -8.62 7.19 -39.64
CA PHE A 113 -8.95 5.93 -38.97
C PHE A 113 -10.14 5.27 -39.64
N ASP A 114 -9.99 4.00 -39.99
CA ASP A 114 -11.09 3.17 -40.46
C ASP A 114 -11.91 2.64 -39.26
N SER A 115 -13.23 2.62 -39.38
CA SER A 115 -14.13 2.21 -38.28
C SER A 115 -13.92 0.76 -37.86
N ASP A 116 -13.56 -0.12 -38.79
CA ASP A 116 -13.30 -1.53 -38.49
C ASP A 116 -11.96 -1.69 -37.74
N GLN A 117 -10.98 -0.88 -38.12
CA GLN A 117 -9.67 -0.85 -37.45
C GLN A 117 -9.76 -0.30 -36.02
N LEU A 118 -10.61 0.69 -35.78
CA LEU A 118 -10.89 1.21 -34.43
C LEU A 118 -11.56 0.18 -33.53
N GLY A 119 -12.46 -0.64 -34.08
CA GLY A 119 -13.10 -1.74 -33.35
C GLY A 119 -12.08 -2.78 -32.86
N GLU A 120 -11.20 -3.23 -33.77
CA GLU A 120 -10.16 -4.21 -33.46
C GLU A 120 -9.12 -3.66 -32.45
N MET A 121 -8.78 -2.37 -32.54
CA MET A 121 -7.91 -1.71 -31.57
C MET A 121 -8.58 -1.57 -30.19
N GLY A 122 -9.88 -1.30 -30.14
CA GLY A 122 -10.65 -1.25 -28.90
C GLY A 122 -10.71 -2.60 -28.17
N GLU A 123 -10.83 -3.68 -28.93
CA GLU A 123 -10.75 -5.06 -28.40
C GLU A 123 -9.35 -5.38 -27.86
N LYS A 124 -8.29 -5.06 -28.60
CA LYS A 124 -6.90 -5.33 -28.18
C LYS A 124 -6.43 -4.48 -27.01
N ALA A 125 -6.97 -3.28 -26.84
CA ALA A 125 -6.68 -2.39 -25.72
C ALA A 125 -7.45 -2.74 -24.44
N GLY A 126 -8.32 -3.76 -24.47
CA GLY A 126 -9.15 -4.14 -23.33
C GLY A 126 -10.19 -3.08 -22.98
N LEU A 127 -10.56 -2.20 -23.92
CA LEU A 127 -11.60 -1.18 -23.67
C LEU A 127 -13.01 -1.79 -23.61
N ASN A 128 -13.18 -3.04 -24.09
CA ASN A 128 -14.37 -3.86 -23.83
C ASN A 128 -14.41 -4.42 -22.40
N ASP A 129 -13.28 -4.46 -21.68
CA ASP A 129 -13.19 -4.91 -20.28
C ASP A 129 -13.60 -3.83 -19.26
N ALA A 130 -14.18 -2.70 -19.68
CA ALA A 130 -14.92 -1.84 -18.76
C ALA A 130 -16.11 -2.57 -18.08
N GLN A 131 -16.46 -3.77 -18.58
CA GLN A 131 -17.40 -4.71 -17.98
C GLN A 131 -16.76 -5.68 -16.96
N ASP A 132 -15.52 -5.46 -16.51
CA ASP A 132 -14.79 -6.37 -15.60
C ASP A 132 -15.31 -6.35 -14.14
N MET A 133 -16.60 -6.66 -14.02
CA MET A 133 -17.33 -7.03 -12.83
C MET A 133 -16.80 -8.35 -12.23
N ARG A 134 -15.93 -9.10 -12.93
CA ARG A 134 -15.35 -10.37 -12.46
C ARG A 134 -14.18 -10.16 -11.50
N GLN A 135 -13.42 -9.07 -11.66
CA GLN A 135 -12.38 -8.66 -10.70
C GLN A 135 -12.96 -8.37 -9.29
N ARG A 136 -14.23 -7.93 -9.18
CA ARG A 136 -14.90 -7.69 -7.88
C ARG A 136 -14.91 -8.93 -6.98
N SER A 137 -15.16 -10.11 -7.56
CA SER A 137 -15.31 -11.35 -6.78
C SER A 137 -14.02 -11.78 -6.05
N TRP A 138 -12.86 -11.37 -6.56
CA TRP A 138 -11.57 -11.61 -5.92
C TRP A 138 -11.28 -10.57 -4.84
N PHE A 139 -11.57 -9.29 -5.11
CA PHE A 139 -11.46 -8.20 -4.13
C PHE A 139 -12.36 -8.46 -2.90
N GLU A 140 -13.59 -8.92 -3.11
CA GLU A 140 -14.53 -9.30 -2.05
C GLU A 140 -13.99 -10.46 -1.19
N ARG A 141 -13.46 -11.50 -1.83
CA ARG A 141 -12.87 -12.66 -1.11
C ARG A 141 -11.69 -12.24 -0.24
N ARG A 142 -10.83 -11.35 -0.74
CA ARG A 142 -9.70 -10.83 0.04
C ARG A 142 -10.13 -9.94 1.19
N MET A 143 -11.08 -9.02 0.97
CA MET A 143 -11.62 -8.15 2.02
C MET A 143 -12.29 -8.98 3.14
N ARG A 144 -13.01 -10.05 2.77
CA ARG A 144 -13.64 -10.97 3.73
C ARG A 144 -12.61 -11.73 4.56
N ASN A 145 -11.52 -12.21 3.93
CA ASN A 145 -10.46 -12.92 4.64
C ASN A 145 -9.67 -12.00 5.58
N GLN A 146 -9.46 -10.73 5.20
CA GLN A 146 -8.81 -9.74 6.07
C GLN A 146 -9.70 -9.33 7.25
N ALA A 147 -11.02 -9.16 7.03
CA ALA A 147 -11.97 -8.87 8.10
C ALA A 147 -12.08 -10.03 9.11
N GLN A 148 -11.89 -11.27 8.67
CA GLN A 148 -11.87 -12.46 9.53
C GLN A 148 -10.52 -12.71 10.21
N ALA A 149 -9.43 -12.09 9.73
CA ALA A 149 -8.09 -12.25 10.27
C ALA A 149 -7.77 -11.29 11.43
N GLN A 150 -8.70 -10.41 11.84
CA GLN A 150 -8.59 -9.70 13.11
C GLN A 150 -8.99 -10.66 14.24
N PRO A 151 -8.07 -11.06 15.12
CA PRO A 151 -8.45 -11.80 16.30
C PRO A 151 -9.27 -10.83 17.15
N THR A 152 -10.56 -11.10 17.27
CA THR A 152 -11.36 -10.53 18.34
C THR A 152 -10.63 -10.90 19.62
N ALA A 153 -9.97 -9.90 20.22
CA ALA A 153 -9.37 -10.01 21.53
C ALA A 153 -10.49 -10.52 22.44
N ARG A 154 -10.37 -11.80 22.83
CA ARG A 154 -11.28 -12.42 23.80
C ARG A 154 -11.22 -11.57 25.05
N ASP A 155 -12.38 -11.03 25.40
CA ASP A 155 -12.67 -10.38 26.66
C ASP A 155 -12.45 -11.41 27.79
N ASP A 156 -11.24 -11.47 28.31
CA ASP A 156 -10.90 -12.22 29.52
C ASP A 156 -11.13 -11.32 30.74
N ARG A 157 -12.34 -11.40 31.31
CA ARG A 157 -12.64 -10.99 32.70
C ARG A 157 -13.67 -11.92 33.36
N PRO A 158 -13.63 -12.06 34.70
CA PRO A 158 -13.33 -13.36 35.31
C PRO A 158 -14.55 -14.14 35.80
N GLY A 159 -14.41 -15.47 35.73
CA GLY A 159 -15.34 -16.43 36.32
C GLY A 159 -15.26 -16.50 37.85
N SER A 160 -16.45 -16.37 38.45
CA SER A 160 -16.90 -16.89 39.74
C SER A 160 -16.04 -17.99 40.39
N SER A 161 -15.41 -17.67 41.52
CA SER A 161 -15.21 -18.64 42.59
C SER A 161 -15.28 -17.95 43.95
N THR A 162 -16.27 -18.33 44.75
CA THR A 162 -16.13 -18.71 46.17
C THR A 162 -17.49 -19.21 46.64
N ARG A 163 -17.67 -20.53 46.59
CA ARG A 163 -18.73 -21.23 47.34
C ARG A 163 -18.06 -22.04 48.45
N SER A 164 -18.71 -22.06 49.61
CA SER A 164 -18.41 -22.81 50.85
C SER A 164 -17.66 -21.96 51.88
N LYS A 165 -18.21 -21.69 53.06
CA LYS A 165 -18.80 -22.67 53.99
C LYS A 165 -20.04 -22.12 54.70
N ARG A 166 -21.16 -22.83 54.54
CA ARG A 166 -22.35 -22.74 55.39
C ARG A 166 -22.04 -23.53 56.66
N TRP A 167 -21.93 -22.84 57.80
CA TRP A 167 -21.96 -23.46 59.12
C TRP A 167 -23.41 -23.84 59.43
N ALA A 168 -23.70 -25.13 59.56
CA ALA A 168 -24.94 -25.64 60.11
C ALA A 168 -24.69 -26.93 60.89
N CYS A 169 -24.75 -26.78 62.21
CA CYS A 169 -25.25 -27.71 63.22
C CYS A 169 -24.93 -29.21 63.11
N ARG A 170 -24.13 -29.70 64.06
CA ARG A 170 -24.32 -31.01 64.66
C ARG A 170 -23.93 -30.98 66.16
N ARG A 171 -24.97 -31.12 67.02
CA ARG A 171 -25.08 -31.77 68.36
C ARG A 171 -23.91 -31.51 69.35
N SER A 172 -24.12 -31.13 70.61
CA SER A 172 -24.92 -31.84 71.61
C SER A 172 -24.96 -31.11 72.98
N ALA A 173 -26.18 -30.98 73.52
CA ALA A 173 -26.60 -31.14 74.93
C ALA A 173 -26.04 -30.25 76.09
N PRO A 174 -26.79 -30.18 77.21
CA PRO A 174 -26.88 -29.02 78.12
C PRO A 174 -26.04 -29.20 79.39
N SER A 175 -25.83 -28.12 80.17
CA SER A 175 -25.84 -28.17 81.65
C SER A 175 -25.73 -26.78 82.30
N SER A 176 -26.68 -26.58 83.21
CA SER A 176 -26.66 -25.80 84.46
C SER A 176 -26.64 -24.27 84.47
N CYS A 177 -27.80 -23.78 84.92
CA CYS A 177 -28.04 -22.58 85.69
C CYS A 177 -27.52 -22.76 87.14
N ALA A 178 -27.48 -21.64 87.87
CA ALA A 178 -27.29 -21.48 89.32
C ALA A 178 -25.82 -21.56 89.80
N ILE A 179 -25.29 -20.68 90.65
CA ILE A 179 -25.85 -19.75 91.67
C ILE A 179 -24.96 -18.50 91.71
#